data_AF-A0A2V7J8J0-F1
#
_entry.id   AF-A0A2V7J8J0-F1
#
_cell.length_a   1.000
_cell.length_b   1.000
_cell.length_c   1.000
_cell.angle_alpha   90.00
_cell.angle_beta   90.00
_cell.angle_gamma   90.00
#
_symmetry.space_group_name_H-M   'P 1'
#
loop_
_entity.id
_entity.type
_entity.pdbx_description
1 polymer ?
#
loop_
_entity_poly.entity_id
_entity_poly.type
_entity_poly.pdbx_seq_one_letter_code
_entity_poly.pdbx_strand_id
1 'polypeptide(L)'
;MADAATAKVDGDTMDLNWVDWDNDRHQEGWLAYMNLGVESWRRWLTGRIADAIERYGVDAYFLDIIGGWTNNTRGDMHDGARRLVAELRQKYPQVLCCGEFLYDALLEFIPLYHVYSPHGVPYARFFSHLSAPAPVRGSSGVHESGFGRWNAETLGLSQREGLIPTLMVVDDTFTKYSDQMAAVIAKAKAWAPA
;
A
#
# COMPACT_ATOMS: atom_id res chain seq x y z
N MET A 1 14.74 -19.08 2.53
CA MET A 1 14.72 -17.73 1.95
C MET A 1 15.64 -16.83 2.75
N ALA A 2 16.95 -17.07 2.65
CA ALA A 2 17.99 -16.34 3.39
C ALA A 2 18.87 -15.47 2.46
N ASP A 3 18.79 -15.69 1.15
CA ASP A 3 19.60 -15.07 0.11
C ASP A 3 19.11 -13.68 -0.30
N ALA A 4 17.81 -13.39 -0.09
CA ALA A 4 17.20 -12.14 -0.51
C ALA A 4 17.22 -11.01 0.53
N ALA A 5 17.75 -11.26 1.73
CA ALA A 5 17.91 -10.18 2.71
C ALA A 5 18.79 -9.06 2.13
N THR A 6 18.28 -7.85 2.18
CA THR A 6 18.99 -6.65 1.74
C THR A 6 20.17 -6.43 2.67
N ALA A 7 21.30 -6.12 2.07
CA ALA A 7 22.53 -5.76 2.77
C ALA A 7 22.73 -4.24 2.68
N LYS A 8 23.17 -3.65 3.79
CA LYS A 8 23.73 -2.30 3.86
C LYS A 8 25.09 -2.27 3.15
N VAL A 9 25.65 -1.07 3.00
CA VAL A 9 26.94 -0.87 2.30
C VAL A 9 28.12 -1.56 2.98
N ASP A 10 28.05 -1.74 4.30
CA ASP A 10 29.03 -2.44 5.13
C ASP A 10 28.84 -3.97 5.16
N GLY A 11 27.78 -4.48 4.51
CA GLY A 11 27.46 -5.90 4.44
C GLY A 11 26.47 -6.39 5.49
N ASP A 12 26.10 -5.55 6.47
CA ASP A 12 25.12 -5.90 7.49
C ASP A 12 23.74 -6.09 6.88
N THR A 13 22.91 -6.95 7.49
CA THR A 13 21.50 -7.06 7.09
C THR A 13 20.78 -5.75 7.38
N MET A 14 19.95 -5.33 6.43
CA MET A 14 18.99 -4.25 6.63
C MET A 14 17.75 -4.85 7.29
N ASP A 15 17.69 -4.75 8.61
CA ASP A 15 16.52 -5.17 9.38
C ASP A 15 15.40 -4.12 9.24
N LEU A 16 14.15 -4.58 9.13
CA LEU A 16 12.95 -3.75 9.19
C LEU A 16 12.69 -3.36 10.65
N ASN A 17 13.47 -2.41 11.17
CA ASN A 17 13.48 -2.06 12.60
C ASN A 17 12.69 -0.81 13.01
N TRP A 18 11.77 -0.36 12.15
CA TRP A 18 11.09 0.93 12.29
C TRP A 18 9.56 0.87 12.18
N VAL A 19 8.99 -0.32 11.98
CA VAL A 19 7.54 -0.54 11.82
C VAL A 19 7.05 -1.43 12.96
N ASP A 20 5.85 -1.14 13.46
CA ASP A 20 5.10 -2.02 14.39
C ASP A 20 4.20 -2.95 13.57
N TRP A 21 4.52 -4.24 13.55
CA TRP A 21 3.81 -5.24 12.76
C TRP A 21 2.80 -6.06 13.56
N ASP A 22 2.93 -6.13 14.89
CA ASP A 22 2.09 -6.95 15.76
C ASP A 22 1.09 -6.14 16.62
N ASN A 23 1.15 -4.81 16.50
CA ASN A 23 0.32 -3.80 17.15
C ASN A 23 0.55 -3.68 18.66
N ASP A 24 1.72 -4.09 19.16
CA ASP A 24 2.16 -3.86 20.54
C ASP A 24 2.66 -2.42 20.80
N ARG A 25 2.70 -1.58 19.74
CA ARG A 25 3.19 -0.20 19.73
C ARG A 25 4.69 -0.06 19.93
N HIS A 26 5.42 -1.12 19.62
CA HIS A 26 6.87 -1.15 19.59
C HIS A 26 7.37 -1.45 18.16
N GLN A 27 8.50 -0.85 17.80
CA GLN A 27 9.13 -1.16 16.53
C GLN A 27 9.74 -2.56 16.59
N GLU A 28 9.43 -3.35 15.57
CA GLU A 28 9.84 -4.74 15.47
C GLU A 28 11.24 -4.84 14.90
N GLY A 29 12.11 -5.75 15.36
CA GLY A 29 13.51 -5.85 14.89
C GLY A 29 13.93 -7.20 14.31
N TRP A 30 12.96 -8.06 13.99
CA TRP A 30 13.17 -9.49 13.72
C TRP A 30 12.96 -9.88 12.25
N LEU A 31 12.61 -8.93 11.39
CA LEU A 31 12.42 -9.11 9.96
C LEU A 31 13.56 -8.45 9.17
N ALA A 32 14.01 -9.11 8.10
CA ALA A 32 14.93 -8.52 7.15
C ALA A 32 14.16 -7.81 6.01
N TYR A 33 14.68 -6.70 5.52
CA TYR A 33 14.15 -6.04 4.33
C TYR A 33 14.54 -6.83 3.07
N MET A 34 13.56 -7.25 2.27
CA MET A 34 13.79 -8.26 1.23
C MET A 34 13.97 -7.63 -0.16
N ASN A 35 14.98 -8.08 -0.91
CA ASN A 35 15.32 -7.57 -2.23
C ASN A 35 14.58 -8.32 -3.36
N LEU A 36 13.64 -7.65 -4.03
CA LEU A 36 12.90 -8.19 -5.19
C LEU A 36 13.75 -8.47 -6.44
N GLY A 37 14.96 -7.90 -6.51
CA GLY A 37 15.94 -8.24 -7.54
C GLY A 37 16.38 -9.70 -7.46
N VAL A 38 16.37 -10.29 -6.27
CA VAL A 38 16.74 -11.70 -6.05
C VAL A 38 15.62 -12.63 -6.51
N GLU A 39 15.94 -13.49 -7.48
CA GLU A 39 14.93 -14.32 -8.18
C GLU A 39 14.16 -15.25 -7.24
N SER A 40 14.84 -15.91 -6.31
CA SER A 40 14.22 -16.88 -5.39
C SER A 40 13.09 -16.23 -4.57
N TRP A 41 13.34 -15.04 -4.04
CA TRP A 41 12.36 -14.25 -3.31
C TRP A 41 11.27 -13.70 -4.21
N ARG A 42 11.63 -13.12 -5.35
CA ARG A 42 10.65 -12.61 -6.33
C ARG A 42 9.66 -13.70 -6.73
N ARG A 43 10.15 -14.89 -7.11
CA ARG A 43 9.30 -16.02 -7.53
C ARG A 43 8.40 -16.50 -6.40
N TRP A 44 8.93 -16.56 -5.18
CA TRP A 44 8.12 -16.94 -4.02
C TRP A 44 7.00 -15.94 -3.78
N LEU A 45 7.31 -14.64 -3.74
CA LEU A 45 6.32 -13.58 -3.52
C LEU A 45 5.28 -13.53 -4.65
N THR A 46 5.71 -13.59 -5.92
CA THR A 46 4.81 -13.72 -7.08
C THR A 46 3.86 -14.90 -6.91
N GLY A 47 4.37 -16.06 -6.47
CA GLY A 47 3.55 -17.25 -6.22
C GLY A 47 2.55 -17.09 -5.07
N ARG A 48 2.93 -16.39 -3.99
CA ARG A 48 2.02 -16.09 -2.87
C ARG A 48 0.90 -15.14 -3.29
N ILE A 49 1.22 -14.12 -4.08
CA ILE A 49 0.22 -13.19 -4.62
C ILE A 49 -0.72 -13.94 -5.58
N ALA A 50 -0.18 -14.75 -6.49
CA ALA A 50 -0.97 -15.59 -7.39
C ALA A 50 -1.93 -16.54 -6.65
N ASP A 51 -1.48 -17.22 -5.59
CA ASP A 51 -2.33 -18.07 -4.75
C ASP A 51 -3.46 -17.27 -4.09
N ALA A 52 -3.19 -16.04 -3.60
CA ALA A 52 -4.22 -15.18 -3.05
C ALA A 52 -5.26 -14.74 -4.09
N ILE A 53 -4.81 -14.39 -5.30
CA ILE A 53 -5.68 -14.06 -6.43
C ILE A 53 -6.59 -15.24 -6.78
N GLU A 54 -6.01 -16.43 -6.96
CA GLU A 54 -6.76 -17.62 -7.36
C GLU A 54 -7.73 -18.10 -6.28
N ARG A 55 -7.32 -18.05 -5.01
CA ARG A 55 -8.12 -18.54 -3.89
C ARG A 55 -9.29 -17.62 -3.54
N TYR A 56 -9.07 -16.31 -3.58
CA TYR A 56 -10.04 -15.33 -3.07
C TYR A 56 -10.73 -14.51 -4.17
N GLY A 57 -10.25 -14.59 -5.42
CA GLY A 57 -10.86 -13.86 -6.54
C GLY A 57 -10.78 -12.34 -6.37
N VAL A 58 -9.68 -11.83 -5.81
CA VAL A 58 -9.51 -10.39 -5.57
C VAL A 58 -9.31 -9.61 -6.87
N ASP A 59 -9.84 -8.39 -6.93
CA ASP A 59 -9.70 -7.50 -8.09
C ASP A 59 -8.37 -6.73 -8.09
N ALA A 60 -7.64 -6.72 -6.97
CA ALA A 60 -6.38 -6.01 -6.83
C ALA A 60 -5.47 -6.67 -5.78
N TYR A 61 -4.17 -6.42 -5.88
CA TYR A 61 -3.19 -6.71 -4.84
C TYR A 61 -2.40 -5.45 -4.48
N PHE A 62 -1.99 -5.35 -3.22
CA PHE A 62 -1.29 -4.19 -2.66
C PHE A 62 0.15 -4.57 -2.29
N LEU A 63 1.11 -3.85 -2.85
CA LEU A 63 2.54 -4.00 -2.55
C LEU A 63 2.94 -2.95 -1.52
N ASP A 64 2.92 -3.39 -0.26
CA ASP A 64 3.37 -2.60 0.88
C ASP A 64 4.87 -2.32 0.79
N ILE A 65 5.30 -1.10 1.13
CA ILE A 65 6.70 -0.64 1.11
C ILE A 65 7.35 -0.71 -0.28
N ILE A 66 6.59 -0.85 -1.38
CA ILE A 66 7.19 -1.00 -2.73
C ILE A 66 8.03 0.21 -3.18
N GLY A 67 7.75 1.39 -2.63
CA GLY A 67 8.55 2.61 -2.83
C GLY A 67 9.92 2.58 -2.14
N GLY A 68 10.14 1.65 -1.21
CA GLY A 68 11.41 1.47 -0.53
C GLY A 68 12.44 0.84 -1.45
N TRP A 69 13.37 1.66 -1.93
CA TRP A 69 14.47 1.22 -2.79
C TRP A 69 15.80 1.57 -2.14
N THR A 70 16.78 0.67 -2.27
CA THR A 70 18.17 0.95 -1.90
C THR A 70 19.11 0.27 -2.88
N ASN A 71 20.29 0.88 -3.06
CA ASN A 71 21.37 0.27 -3.82
C ASN A 71 21.80 -1.03 -3.12
N ASN A 72 21.68 -2.15 -3.82
CA ASN A 72 22.04 -3.45 -3.27
C ASN A 72 22.75 -4.33 -4.30
N THR A 73 23.84 -4.99 -3.88
CA THR A 73 24.69 -5.80 -4.76
C THR A 73 24.08 -7.13 -5.18
N ARG A 74 22.98 -7.56 -4.54
CA ARG A 74 22.33 -8.85 -4.82
C ARG A 74 21.31 -8.79 -5.95
N GLY A 75 20.96 -7.59 -6.42
CA GLY A 75 20.06 -7.41 -7.53
C GLY A 75 19.38 -6.04 -7.50
N ASP A 76 18.96 -5.60 -8.67
CA ASP A 76 18.20 -4.36 -8.82
C ASP A 76 16.74 -4.57 -8.37
N MET A 77 16.37 -3.90 -7.28
CA MET A 77 15.02 -3.95 -6.72
C MET A 77 13.96 -3.41 -7.69
N HIS A 78 14.30 -2.41 -8.51
CA HIS A 78 13.38 -1.83 -9.49
C HIS A 78 13.07 -2.84 -10.60
N ASP A 79 14.11 -3.43 -11.21
CA ASP A 79 13.93 -4.46 -12.22
C ASP A 79 13.18 -5.68 -11.65
N GLY A 80 13.49 -6.04 -10.40
CA GLY A 80 12.76 -7.07 -9.65
C GLY A 80 11.26 -6.77 -9.51
N ALA A 81 10.91 -5.57 -9.06
CA ALA A 81 9.52 -5.12 -8.93
C ALA A 81 8.81 -5.10 -10.29
N ARG A 82 9.45 -4.56 -11.33
CA ARG A 82 8.91 -4.50 -12.70
C ARG A 82 8.60 -5.89 -13.24
N ARG A 83 9.50 -6.87 -13.05
CA ARG A 83 9.28 -8.26 -13.45
C ARG A 83 8.13 -8.91 -12.68
N LEU A 84 8.08 -8.74 -11.36
CA LEU A 84 6.98 -9.27 -10.54
C LEU A 84 5.62 -8.76 -11.05
N VAL A 85 5.50 -7.44 -11.25
CA VAL A 85 4.25 -6.82 -11.72
C VAL A 85 3.91 -7.25 -13.15
N ALA A 86 4.90 -7.34 -14.04
CA ALA A 86 4.70 -7.79 -15.41
C ALA A 86 4.23 -9.25 -15.47
N GLU A 87 4.83 -10.15 -14.68
CA GLU A 87 4.44 -11.56 -14.60
C GLU A 87 2.99 -11.71 -14.10
N LEU A 88 2.63 -11.01 -13.01
CA LEU A 88 1.26 -11.03 -12.48
C LEU A 88 0.25 -10.43 -13.46
N ARG A 89 0.58 -9.31 -14.12
CA ARG A 89 -0.29 -8.68 -15.12
C ARG A 89 -0.50 -9.58 -16.34
N GLN A 90 0.54 -10.29 -16.78
CA GLN A 90 0.42 -11.23 -17.89
C GLN A 90 -0.53 -12.39 -17.55
N LYS A 91 -0.46 -12.90 -16.30
CA LYS A 91 -1.29 -14.01 -15.84
C LYS A 91 -2.72 -13.58 -15.47
N TYR A 92 -2.87 -12.38 -14.92
CA TYR A 92 -4.13 -11.84 -14.40
C TYR A 92 -4.34 -10.39 -14.89
N PRO A 93 -4.60 -10.18 -16.18
CA PRO A 93 -4.71 -8.83 -16.75
C PRO A 93 -5.85 -7.98 -16.17
N GLN A 94 -6.84 -8.62 -15.54
CA GLN A 94 -7.95 -7.97 -14.85
C GLN A 94 -7.63 -7.54 -13.42
N VAL A 95 -6.53 -8.01 -12.82
CA VAL A 95 -6.18 -7.74 -11.43
C VAL A 95 -5.25 -6.54 -11.35
N LEU A 96 -5.66 -5.53 -10.60
CA LEU A 96 -4.95 -4.26 -10.46
C LEU A 96 -3.77 -4.36 -9.49
N CYS A 97 -2.62 -3.84 -9.88
CA CYS A 97 -1.49 -3.63 -8.97
C CYS A 97 -1.64 -2.29 -8.25
N CYS A 98 -1.53 -2.30 -6.92
CA CYS A 98 -1.50 -1.11 -6.08
C CYS A 98 -0.17 -1.03 -5.33
N GLY A 99 0.41 0.16 -5.18
CA GLY A 99 1.58 0.40 -4.35
C GLY A 99 1.28 1.26 -3.12
N GLU A 100 2.08 1.14 -2.07
CA GLU A 100 1.99 2.04 -0.92
C GLU A 100 2.59 3.42 -1.25
N PHE A 101 3.93 3.53 -1.19
CA PHE A 101 4.73 4.67 -1.60
C PHE A 101 5.24 4.53 -3.04
N LEU A 102 5.81 5.62 -3.58
CA LEU A 102 6.40 5.62 -4.92
C LEU A 102 7.72 6.40 -5.00
N TYR A 103 8.56 6.00 -5.95
CA TYR A 103 9.48 6.86 -6.67
C TYR A 103 9.06 6.90 -8.15
N ASP A 104 9.57 7.86 -8.90
CA ASP A 104 9.12 8.20 -10.25
C ASP A 104 9.11 7.00 -11.22
N ALA A 105 10.15 6.18 -11.24
CA ALA A 105 10.24 5.05 -12.16
C ALA A 105 9.18 3.96 -11.90
N LEU A 106 8.61 3.85 -10.71
CA LEU A 106 7.50 2.90 -10.45
C LEU A 106 6.22 3.28 -11.22
N LEU A 107 6.06 4.56 -11.60
CA LEU A 107 4.91 5.05 -12.37
C LEU A 107 4.84 4.42 -13.77
N GLU A 108 5.93 3.86 -14.28
CA GLU A 108 5.95 3.14 -15.56
C GLU A 108 5.04 1.90 -15.54
N PHE A 109 4.90 1.24 -14.40
CA PHE A 109 4.23 -0.07 -14.33
C PHE A 109 3.24 -0.26 -13.18
N ILE A 110 3.15 0.62 -12.17
CA ILE A 110 2.11 0.56 -11.14
C ILE A 110 1.16 1.76 -11.31
N PRO A 111 -0.16 1.53 -11.52
CA PRO A 111 -1.11 2.60 -11.85
C PRO A 111 -1.85 3.22 -10.66
N LEU A 112 -1.78 2.64 -9.46
CA LEU A 112 -2.57 3.06 -8.30
C LEU A 112 -1.73 3.06 -7.01
N TYR A 113 -1.78 4.15 -6.22
CA TYR A 113 -0.99 4.29 -5.00
C TYR A 113 -1.75 4.83 -3.79
N HIS A 114 -1.28 4.43 -2.61
CA HIS A 114 -1.82 4.88 -1.32
C HIS A 114 -1.28 6.25 -0.88
N VAL A 115 -0.05 6.59 -1.27
CA VAL A 115 0.57 7.86 -0.92
C VAL A 115 0.46 8.84 -2.08
N TYR A 116 -0.32 9.89 -1.85
CA TYR A 116 -0.57 10.93 -2.84
C TYR A 116 0.71 11.70 -3.21
N SER A 117 1.01 11.76 -4.52
CA SER A 117 2.04 12.64 -5.09
C SER A 117 1.43 13.52 -6.18
N PRO A 118 1.39 14.87 -6.01
CA PRO A 118 0.90 15.77 -7.05
C PRO A 118 1.59 15.58 -8.40
N HIS A 119 2.90 15.31 -8.39
CA HIS A 119 3.69 15.08 -9.59
C HIS A 119 3.36 13.76 -10.30
N GLY A 120 2.78 12.80 -9.58
CA GLY A 120 2.36 11.51 -10.13
C GLY A 120 0.95 11.49 -10.72
N VAL A 121 0.12 12.51 -10.46
CA VAL A 121 -1.30 12.58 -10.90
C VAL A 121 -1.49 12.38 -12.41
N PRO A 122 -0.61 12.89 -13.30
CA PRO A 122 -0.74 12.61 -14.73
C PRO A 122 -0.56 11.13 -15.11
N TYR A 123 0.13 10.35 -14.27
CA TYR A 123 0.62 9.01 -14.59
C TYR A 123 -0.07 7.89 -13.79
N ALA A 124 -0.57 8.21 -12.61
CA ALA A 124 -1.21 7.24 -11.71
C ALA A 124 -2.45 7.83 -11.04
N ARG A 125 -3.23 6.96 -10.40
CA ARG A 125 -4.31 7.33 -9.49
C ARG A 125 -3.87 7.12 -8.05
N PHE A 126 -4.53 7.83 -7.14
CA PHE A 126 -4.18 7.82 -5.74
C PHE A 126 -5.42 7.58 -4.89
N PHE A 127 -5.30 6.88 -3.78
CA PHE A 127 -6.35 6.73 -2.76
C PHE A 127 -5.76 7.05 -1.39
N SER A 128 -6.58 7.34 -0.38
CA SER A 128 -6.07 7.79 0.92
C SER A 128 -5.36 6.66 1.65
N HIS A 129 -4.21 6.97 2.25
CA HIS A 129 -3.43 6.04 3.07
C HIS A 129 -4.27 5.30 4.11
N LEU A 130 -3.95 4.03 4.37
CA LEU A 130 -4.63 3.20 5.38
C LEU A 130 -4.47 3.70 6.82
N SER A 131 -3.54 4.64 7.06
CA SER A 131 -3.43 5.34 8.35
C SER A 131 -4.50 6.41 8.54
N ALA A 132 -5.33 6.69 7.53
CA ALA A 132 -6.41 7.65 7.63
C ALA A 132 -7.42 7.23 8.72
N PRO A 133 -7.90 8.17 9.54
CA PRO A 133 -8.78 7.87 10.66
C PRO A 133 -10.16 7.43 10.14
N ALA A 134 -10.64 6.28 10.62
CA ALA A 134 -12.03 5.86 10.43
C ALA A 134 -13.03 6.83 11.11
N PRO A 135 -14.29 6.87 10.67
CA PRO A 135 -15.28 7.78 11.21
C PRO A 135 -15.39 7.76 12.73
N VAL A 136 -15.50 8.95 13.32
CA VAL A 136 -15.75 9.21 14.74
C VAL A 136 -14.58 8.82 15.65
N ARG A 137 -14.27 7.53 15.80
CA ARG A 137 -13.22 7.05 16.73
C ARG A 137 -11.81 7.33 16.23
N GLY A 138 -11.66 7.50 14.93
CA GLY A 138 -10.38 7.79 14.30
C GLY A 138 -9.39 6.64 14.30
N SER A 139 -9.83 5.40 14.55
CA SER A 139 -8.97 4.22 14.45
C SER A 139 -8.42 4.07 13.02
N SER A 140 -7.14 3.70 12.91
CA SER A 140 -6.51 3.33 11.64
C SER A 140 -6.55 1.81 11.38
N GLY A 141 -7.38 1.08 12.13
CA GLY A 141 -7.52 -0.36 12.02
C GLY A 141 -6.24 -1.09 12.44
N VAL A 142 -5.67 -1.86 11.50
CA VAL A 142 -4.45 -2.66 11.73
C VAL A 142 -3.15 -1.87 11.55
N HIS A 143 -3.22 -0.60 11.13
CA HIS A 143 -2.02 0.22 10.97
C HIS A 143 -1.44 0.64 12.32
N GLU A 144 -0.12 0.65 12.41
CA GLU A 144 0.71 1.04 13.56
C GLU A 144 0.37 2.41 14.18
N SER A 145 -0.18 3.36 13.39
CA SER A 145 -0.62 4.65 13.92
C SER A 145 -1.68 4.51 15.03
N GLY A 146 -2.46 3.42 14.99
CA GLY A 146 -3.53 3.12 15.95
C GLY A 146 -4.74 4.03 15.86
N PHE A 147 -4.56 5.32 16.16
CA PHE A 147 -5.62 6.33 16.20
C PHE A 147 -5.13 7.67 15.66
N GLY A 148 -5.94 8.27 14.78
CA GLY A 148 -5.84 9.64 14.33
C GLY A 148 -7.06 10.47 14.72
N ARG A 149 -7.05 11.76 14.38
CA ARG A 149 -8.20 12.66 14.63
C ARG A 149 -9.17 12.62 13.45
N TRP A 150 -10.40 12.15 13.68
CA TRP A 150 -11.49 12.31 12.72
C TRP A 150 -11.85 13.80 12.54
N ASN A 151 -11.82 14.28 11.30
CA ASN A 151 -12.27 15.63 10.96
C ASN A 151 -13.73 15.58 10.48
N ALA A 152 -14.66 16.00 11.34
CA ALA A 152 -16.10 15.99 11.03
C ALA A 152 -16.51 17.04 9.98
N GLU A 153 -15.76 18.13 9.82
CA GLU A 153 -16.05 19.17 8.82
C GLU A 153 -15.73 18.66 7.41
N THR A 154 -14.56 18.03 7.27
CA THR A 154 -14.15 17.46 5.99
C THR A 154 -14.71 16.05 5.76
N LEU A 155 -15.25 15.41 6.79
CA LEU A 155 -15.59 13.99 6.85
C LEU A 155 -14.38 13.10 6.55
N GLY A 156 -13.20 13.48 7.06
CA GLY A 156 -11.94 12.77 6.82
C GLY A 156 -11.44 12.82 5.37
N LEU A 157 -12.20 13.42 4.46
CA LEU A 157 -11.87 13.52 3.04
C LEU A 157 -10.96 14.73 2.78
N SER A 158 -9.93 14.55 1.94
CA SER A 158 -9.05 15.63 1.47
C SER A 158 -9.20 15.82 -0.03
N GLN A 159 -9.92 16.85 -0.48
CA GLN A 159 -10.15 17.04 -1.92
C GLN A 159 -8.87 17.49 -2.61
N ARG A 160 -8.32 16.63 -3.46
CA ARG A 160 -7.10 16.86 -4.25
C ARG A 160 -7.31 16.31 -5.66
N GLU A 161 -6.68 16.94 -6.64
CA GLU A 161 -6.72 16.49 -8.03
C GLU A 161 -6.20 15.05 -8.12
N GLY A 162 -6.91 14.17 -8.85
CA GLY A 162 -6.50 12.77 -9.05
C GLY A 162 -6.57 11.86 -7.81
N LEU A 163 -6.96 12.37 -6.64
CA LEU A 163 -7.19 11.56 -5.44
C LEU A 163 -8.61 10.99 -5.44
N ILE A 164 -8.69 9.66 -5.33
CA ILE A 164 -9.91 8.90 -5.16
C ILE A 164 -10.40 9.08 -3.70
N PRO A 165 -11.63 9.59 -3.49
CA PRO A 165 -12.21 9.64 -2.15
C PRO A 165 -12.22 8.24 -1.52
N THR A 166 -11.69 8.12 -0.31
CA THR A 166 -11.53 6.85 0.37
C THR A 166 -12.21 6.91 1.73
N LEU A 167 -12.95 5.85 2.06
CA LEU A 167 -13.62 5.67 3.33
C LEU A 167 -12.94 4.52 4.08
N MET A 168 -12.44 4.81 5.27
CA MET A 168 -11.92 3.80 6.18
C MET A 168 -13.05 3.19 6.99
N VAL A 169 -13.03 1.87 7.13
CA VAL A 169 -14.06 1.09 7.80
C VAL A 169 -13.38 0.17 8.81
N VAL A 170 -13.76 0.31 10.09
CA VAL A 170 -13.26 -0.49 11.21
C VAL A 170 -14.41 -0.85 12.16
N ASP A 171 -14.29 -1.99 12.84
CA ASP A 171 -15.20 -2.43 13.92
C ASP A 171 -16.70 -2.14 13.65
N ASP A 172 -17.25 -1.17 14.36
CA ASP A 172 -18.66 -0.79 14.37
C ASP A 172 -19.00 0.36 13.40
N THR A 173 -18.14 0.63 12.42
CA THR A 173 -18.40 1.64 11.37
C THR A 173 -19.73 1.36 10.65
N PHE A 174 -20.00 0.09 10.30
CA PHE A 174 -21.24 -0.29 9.62
C PHE A 174 -22.47 -0.26 10.52
N THR A 175 -22.32 -0.57 11.82
CA THR A 175 -23.48 -0.75 12.72
C THR A 175 -23.83 0.49 13.50
N LYS A 176 -22.83 1.23 14.00
CA LYS A 176 -23.01 2.39 14.89
C LYS A 176 -22.81 3.72 14.17
N TYR A 177 -22.00 3.74 13.11
CA TYR A 177 -21.61 4.96 12.41
C TYR A 177 -22.01 4.98 10.93
N SER A 178 -23.06 4.22 10.57
CA SER A 178 -23.60 4.14 9.20
C SER A 178 -23.98 5.49 8.61
N ASP A 179 -24.48 6.41 9.43
CA ASP A 179 -24.88 7.75 8.97
C ASP A 179 -23.66 8.59 8.60
N GLN A 180 -22.56 8.46 9.34
CA GLN A 180 -21.28 9.10 9.01
C GLN A 180 -20.71 8.52 7.72
N MET A 181 -20.78 7.19 7.57
CA MET A 181 -20.40 6.49 6.35
C MET A 181 -21.20 7.00 5.13
N ALA A 182 -22.52 7.10 5.27
CA ALA A 182 -23.40 7.61 4.22
C ALA A 182 -23.07 9.06 3.86
N ALA A 183 -22.76 9.91 4.85
CA ALA A 183 -22.34 11.29 4.63
C ALA A 183 -21.01 11.38 3.85
N VAL A 184 -20.02 10.53 4.18
CA VAL A 184 -18.75 10.43 3.42
C VAL A 184 -19.03 10.06 1.96
N ILE A 185 -19.86 9.04 1.73
CA ILE A 185 -20.22 8.57 0.38
C ILE A 185 -20.95 9.68 -0.40
N ALA A 186 -21.90 10.37 0.22
CA ALA A 186 -22.62 11.47 -0.41
C ALA A 186 -21.69 12.61 -0.82
N LYS A 187 -20.76 13.00 0.07
CA LYS A 187 -19.76 14.03 -0.20
C LYS A 187 -18.79 13.60 -1.31
N ALA A 188 -18.32 12.35 -1.29
CA ALA A 188 -17.46 11.78 -2.32
C ALA A 188 -18.13 11.78 -3.71
N LYS A 189 -19.43 11.44 -3.80
CA LYS A 189 -20.19 11.48 -5.06
C LYS A 189 -20.30 12.89 -5.63
N ALA A 190 -20.34 13.92 -4.78
CA ALA A 190 -20.35 15.31 -5.21
C ALA A 190 -18.99 15.81 -5.74
N TRP A 191 -17.89 15.06 -5.56
CA TRP A 191 -16.57 15.43 -6.09
C TRP A 191 -16.36 15.01 -7.54
N ALA A 192 -17.08 13.99 -8.02
CA ALA A 192 -16.99 13.58 -9.40
C ALA A 192 -17.49 14.73 -10.28
N PRO A 193 -16.69 15.26 -11.24
CA PRO A 193 -17.24 16.15 -12.24
C PRO A 193 -18.35 15.40 -13.00
N ALA A 194 -19.43 16.11 -13.29
CA ALA A 194 -20.52 15.61 -14.13
C ALA A 194 -20.04 15.15 -15.50
#